data_AF-A0A8J7YWK0-F1
#
_entry.id   AF-A0A8J7YWK0-F1
#
_cell.length_a   1.000
_cell.length_b   1.000
_cell.length_c   1.000
_cell.angle_alpha   90.00
_cell.angle_beta   90.00
_cell.angle_gamma   90.00
#
_symmetry.space_group_name_H-M   'P 1'
#
loop_
_entity.id
_entity.type
_entity.pdbx_description
1 polymer ?
#
loop_
_entity_poly.entity_id
_entity_poly.type
_entity_poly.pdbx_seq_one_letter_code
_entity_poly.pdbx_strand_id
1 'polypeptide(L)'
;MYNYPNFSGPAPNILSAFSIGAVIGIACGIGWLYVSRRATKIPCAYRIDIAIILVLYGLVESVGGSGAISVLCFGIILGNGYAIAEIMKTKEKIEISPATIAFHGEVSFFIRTFFFVFLGMLVTISNVEILIVGIILGALLLIARIAPTHISSIKTDLTKEEKKFILTMAPRGLAAAVLAQLPIFYGIANAKMFSDLVFVIIIVSILIMIIGVKASFKHDNKENIQNIQNKQNLITKI
;
A
#
# COMPACT_ATOMS: atom_id res chain seq x y z
N MET A 1 5.01 8.04 32.68
CA MET A 1 6.39 8.17 32.16
C MET A 1 6.65 6.96 31.28
N TYR A 2 6.53 7.10 29.95
CA TYR A 2 6.89 6.03 29.02
C TYR A 2 8.42 5.94 28.95
N ASN A 3 8.95 4.80 29.38
CA ASN A 3 10.37 4.54 29.40
C ASN A 3 10.78 4.15 27.96
N TYR A 4 11.15 5.12 27.14
CA TYR A 4 11.77 4.83 25.85
C TYR A 4 13.13 4.17 26.12
N PRO A 5 13.40 2.96 25.59
CA PRO A 5 14.76 2.44 25.63
C PRO A 5 15.67 3.46 24.94
N ASN A 6 16.69 3.91 25.67
CA ASN A 6 17.62 4.96 25.28
C ASN A 6 18.33 4.62 23.95
N PHE A 7 17.74 5.06 22.84
CA PHE A 7 18.41 5.21 21.56
C PHE A 7 18.33 6.69 21.18
N SER A 8 19.46 7.37 21.31
CA SER A 8 19.66 8.81 21.16
C SER A 8 19.57 9.30 19.70
N GLY A 9 18.45 9.03 19.01
CA GLY A 9 18.11 9.56 17.69
C GLY A 9 16.76 9.08 17.13
N PRO A 10 16.11 9.81 16.20
CA PRO A 10 14.83 9.40 15.61
C PRO A 10 14.90 8.13 14.76
N ALA A 11 16.06 7.87 14.12
CA ALA A 11 16.25 6.69 13.26
C ALA A 11 16.14 5.34 14.01
N PRO A 12 16.85 5.12 15.13
CA PRO A 12 16.72 3.86 15.88
C PRO A 12 15.33 3.64 16.51
N ASN A 13 14.58 4.70 16.82
CA ASN A 13 13.19 4.58 17.28
C ASN A 13 12.25 4.04 16.18
N ILE A 14 12.43 4.49 14.94
CA ILE A 14 11.65 3.99 13.80
C ILE A 14 12.01 2.53 13.52
N LEU A 15 13.31 2.22 13.52
CA LEU A 15 13.79 0.87 13.24
C LEU A 15 13.30 -0.14 14.29
N SER A 16 13.35 0.23 15.57
CA SER A 16 12.83 -0.61 16.65
C SER A 16 11.32 -0.82 16.53
N ALA A 17 10.54 0.24 16.33
CA ALA A 17 9.09 0.14 16.16
C ALA A 17 8.70 -0.76 14.97
N PHE A 18 9.42 -0.64 13.85
CA PHE A 18 9.19 -1.45 12.66
C PHE A 18 9.58 -2.91 12.89
N SER A 19 10.72 -3.15 13.52
CA SER A 19 11.22 -4.50 13.82
C SER A 19 10.29 -5.22 14.78
N ILE A 20 9.88 -4.58 15.88
CA ILE A 20 8.94 -5.13 16.86
C ILE A 20 7.60 -5.46 16.19
N GLY A 21 7.05 -4.52 15.41
CA GLY A 21 5.80 -4.73 14.68
C GLY A 21 5.88 -5.91 13.72
N ALA A 22 6.94 -5.99 12.91
CA ALA A 22 7.13 -7.07 11.95
C ALA A 22 7.29 -8.43 12.63
N VAL A 23 8.13 -8.54 13.67
CA VAL A 23 8.37 -9.79 14.38
C VAL A 23 7.09 -10.31 15.04
N ILE A 24 6.38 -9.45 15.79
CA ILE A 24 5.13 -9.84 16.44
C ILE A 24 4.07 -10.19 15.39
N GLY A 25 3.97 -9.43 14.30
CA GLY A 25 3.01 -9.69 13.23
C GLY A 25 3.23 -11.03 12.54
N ILE A 26 4.49 -11.38 12.26
CA ILE A 26 4.87 -12.68 11.69
C ILE A 26 4.57 -13.81 12.68
N ALA A 27 4.97 -13.67 13.94
CA ALA A 27 4.75 -14.68 14.98
C ALA A 27 3.24 -14.94 15.20
N CYS A 28 2.45 -13.88 15.33
CA CYS A 28 1.00 -13.97 15.44
C CYS A 28 0.37 -14.55 14.17
N GLY A 29 0.86 -14.19 12.99
CA GLY A 29 0.37 -14.75 11.72
C GLY A 29 0.60 -16.26 11.61
N ILE A 30 1.79 -16.74 11.99
CA ILE A 30 2.12 -18.16 11.99
C ILE A 30 1.27 -18.91 13.02
N GLY A 31 1.15 -18.35 14.24
CA GLY A 31 0.28 -18.91 15.27
C GLY A 31 -1.18 -18.96 14.83
N TRP A 32 -1.66 -17.91 14.17
CA TRP A 32 -3.03 -17.84 13.67
C TRP A 32 -3.29 -18.80 12.51
N LEU A 33 -2.32 -19.00 11.62
CA LEU A 33 -2.41 -20.06 10.61
C LEU A 33 -2.63 -21.41 11.28
N TYR A 34 -1.93 -21.74 12.36
CA TYR A 34 -2.15 -23.00 13.09
C TYR A 34 -3.55 -23.10 13.71
N VAL A 35 -4.07 -22.01 14.29
CA VAL A 35 -5.41 -21.97 14.88
C VAL A 35 -6.50 -22.07 13.81
N SER A 36 -6.37 -21.30 12.73
CA SER A 36 -7.31 -21.30 11.60
C SER A 36 -7.44 -22.67 10.95
N ARG A 37 -6.36 -23.46 10.90
CA ARG A 37 -6.40 -24.87 10.44
C ARG A 37 -7.37 -25.73 11.24
N ARG A 38 -7.48 -25.50 12.54
CA ARG A 38 -8.38 -26.24 13.42
C ARG A 38 -9.79 -25.67 13.40
N ALA A 39 -9.91 -24.38 13.07
CA ALA A 39 -11.16 -23.63 12.98
C ALA A 39 -11.90 -23.79 11.64
N THR A 40 -11.30 -24.41 10.60
CA THR A 40 -11.96 -24.67 9.30
C THR A 40 -13.24 -25.50 9.42
N LYS A 41 -13.43 -26.21 10.55
CA LYS A 41 -14.66 -26.96 10.86
C LYS A 41 -15.83 -26.06 11.34
N ILE A 42 -15.58 -24.78 11.60
CA ILE A 42 -16.57 -23.84 12.12
C ILE A 42 -17.06 -22.94 10.98
N PRO A 43 -18.38 -22.88 10.71
CA PRO A 43 -18.91 -21.92 9.76
C PRO A 43 -18.55 -20.50 10.20
N CYS A 44 -18.03 -19.70 9.26
CA CYS A 44 -17.70 -18.28 9.41
C CYS A 44 -16.44 -17.90 10.23
N ALA A 45 -15.43 -18.77 10.31
CA ALA A 45 -14.16 -18.46 10.95
C ALA A 45 -13.50 -17.15 10.46
N TYR A 46 -13.74 -16.74 9.21
CA TYR A 46 -13.17 -15.53 8.61
C TYR A 46 -13.56 -14.21 9.30
N ARG A 47 -14.65 -14.17 10.07
CA ARG A 47 -15.03 -12.95 10.82
C ARG A 47 -14.08 -12.69 11.99
N ILE A 48 -13.46 -13.73 12.52
CA ILE A 48 -12.56 -13.65 13.67
C ILE A 48 -11.25 -12.96 13.28
N ASP A 49 -10.83 -13.07 12.01
CA ASP A 49 -9.64 -12.41 11.48
C ASP A 49 -9.68 -10.89 11.71
N ILE A 50 -10.84 -10.25 11.51
CA ILE A 50 -11.00 -8.80 11.70
C ILE A 50 -10.83 -8.41 13.18
N ALA A 51 -11.37 -9.21 14.10
CA ALA A 51 -11.18 -8.96 15.53
C ALA A 51 -9.70 -9.07 15.92
N ILE A 52 -8.99 -10.05 15.35
CA ILE A 52 -7.59 -10.28 15.66
C ILE A 52 -6.69 -9.20 15.12
N ILE A 53 -6.90 -8.72 13.90
CA ILE A 53 -6.10 -7.60 13.40
C ILE A 53 -6.26 -6.35 14.27
N LEU A 54 -7.45 -6.09 14.82
CA LEU A 54 -7.68 -4.95 15.73
C LEU A 54 -6.97 -5.14 17.08
N VAL A 55 -7.08 -6.33 17.67
CA VAL A 55 -6.38 -6.66 18.93
C VAL A 55 -4.86 -6.63 18.73
N LEU A 56 -4.36 -7.22 17.64
CA LEU A 56 -2.95 -7.22 17.29
C LEU A 56 -2.42 -5.80 17.11
N TYR A 57 -3.16 -4.95 16.40
CA TYR A 57 -2.81 -3.54 16.21
C TYR A 57 -2.64 -2.84 17.57
N GLY A 58 -3.64 -2.94 18.47
CA GLY A 58 -3.60 -2.29 19.77
C GLY A 58 -2.51 -2.82 20.70
N LEU A 59 -2.31 -4.15 20.74
CA LEU A 59 -1.27 -4.77 21.56
C LEU A 59 0.13 -4.35 21.11
N VAL A 60 0.40 -4.35 19.81
CA VAL A 60 1.72 -3.98 19.28
C VAL A 60 2.00 -2.50 19.54
N GLU A 61 1.02 -1.63 19.35
CA GLU A 61 1.16 -0.19 19.63
C GLU A 61 1.45 0.06 21.12
N SER A 62 0.83 -0.72 22.03
CA SER A 62 1.07 -0.61 23.48
C SER A 62 2.51 -0.95 23.91
N VAL A 63 3.19 -1.80 23.14
CA VAL A 63 4.58 -2.23 23.39
C VAL A 63 5.58 -1.30 22.66
N GLY A 64 5.09 -0.29 21.93
CA GLY A 64 5.91 0.66 21.18
C GLY A 64 6.34 0.14 19.80
N GLY A 65 5.71 -0.91 19.28
CA GLY A 65 5.84 -1.35 17.90
C GLY A 65 4.87 -0.62 16.98
N SER A 66 5.06 -0.73 15.66
CA SER A 66 4.08 -0.23 14.69
C SER A 66 2.95 -1.24 14.47
N GLY A 67 1.76 -0.95 14.98
CA GLY A 67 0.58 -1.80 14.80
C GLY A 67 0.24 -2.01 13.32
N ALA A 68 0.38 -0.97 12.48
CA ALA A 68 0.11 -1.06 11.05
C ALA A 68 1.03 -2.06 10.33
N ILE A 69 2.33 -2.06 10.65
CA ILE A 69 3.29 -3.01 10.09
C ILE A 69 3.00 -4.42 10.58
N SER A 70 2.61 -4.58 11.84
CA SER A 70 2.26 -5.88 12.39
C SER A 70 1.07 -6.52 11.66
N VAL A 71 -0.02 -5.75 11.46
CA VAL A 71 -1.20 -6.21 10.71
C VAL A 71 -0.85 -6.51 9.25
N LEU A 72 0.03 -5.71 8.62
CA LEU A 72 0.52 -5.98 7.26
C LEU A 72 1.27 -7.31 7.21
N CYS A 73 2.24 -7.53 8.10
CA CYS A 73 2.99 -8.77 8.18
C CYS A 73 2.09 -9.98 8.45
N PHE A 74 1.14 -9.83 9.39
CA PHE A 74 0.12 -10.84 9.67
C PHE A 74 -0.69 -11.18 8.40
N GLY A 75 -1.15 -10.18 7.67
CA GLY A 75 -1.92 -10.36 6.42
C GLY A 75 -1.09 -11.02 5.31
N ILE A 76 0.19 -10.68 5.17
CA ILE A 76 1.11 -11.34 4.22
C ILE A 76 1.26 -12.82 4.58
N ILE A 77 1.42 -13.15 5.86
CA ILE A 77 1.53 -14.53 6.34
C ILE A 77 0.24 -15.30 6.07
N LEU A 78 -0.92 -14.73 6.41
CA LEU A 78 -2.21 -15.38 6.19
C LEU A 78 -2.48 -15.58 4.70
N GLY A 79 -2.25 -14.56 3.87
CA GLY A 79 -2.46 -14.59 2.42
C GLY A 79 -1.54 -15.55 1.67
N ASN A 80 -0.33 -15.82 2.20
CA ASN A 80 0.62 -16.78 1.64
C ASN A 80 0.63 -18.13 2.41
N GLY A 81 -0.48 -18.49 3.04
CA GLY A 81 -0.60 -19.69 3.87
C GLY A 81 -0.12 -20.98 3.21
N TYR A 82 -0.28 -21.13 1.88
CA TYR A 82 0.24 -22.28 1.13
C TYR A 82 1.78 -22.35 1.15
N ALA A 83 2.46 -21.29 0.72
CA ALA A 83 3.92 -21.24 0.67
C ALA A 83 4.54 -21.39 2.06
N ILE A 84 3.87 -20.84 3.08
CA ILE A 84 4.33 -20.90 4.47
C ILE A 84 4.11 -22.29 5.07
N ALA A 85 3.01 -22.98 4.73
CA ALA A 85 2.78 -24.36 5.12
C ALA A 85 3.78 -25.33 4.48
N GLU A 86 4.18 -25.07 3.23
CA GLU A 86 5.21 -25.83 2.50
C GLU A 86 6.60 -25.66 3.13
N ILE A 87 7.00 -24.42 3.46
CA ILE A 87 8.25 -24.14 4.19
C ILE A 87 8.25 -24.83 5.57
N MET A 88 7.10 -24.87 6.25
CA MET A 88 6.93 -25.59 7.52
C MET A 88 6.73 -27.11 7.37
N LYS A 89 6.93 -27.68 6.16
CA LYS A 89 6.84 -29.12 5.86
C LYS A 89 5.56 -29.80 6.37
N THR A 90 4.44 -29.07 6.39
CA THR A 90 3.19 -29.66 6.87
C THR A 90 2.33 -30.15 5.71
N LYS A 91 1.85 -31.40 5.78
CA LYS A 91 1.19 -32.12 4.67
C LYS A 91 -0.19 -31.59 4.23
N GLU A 92 -0.80 -30.66 4.96
CA GLU A 92 -2.16 -30.22 4.67
C GLU A 92 -2.19 -28.81 4.09
N LYS A 93 -2.72 -28.72 2.86
CA LYS A 93 -2.88 -27.48 2.12
C LYS A 93 -3.94 -26.61 2.79
N ILE A 94 -3.55 -25.44 3.27
CA ILE A 94 -4.48 -24.43 3.78
C ILE A 94 -4.89 -23.58 2.59
N GLU A 95 -5.99 -23.92 1.94
CA GLU A 95 -6.60 -23.04 0.94
C GLU A 95 -7.54 -22.08 1.67
N ILE A 96 -7.27 -20.78 1.55
CA ILE A 96 -8.17 -19.74 2.04
C ILE A 96 -9.46 -19.87 1.24
N SER A 97 -10.60 -20.02 1.92
CA SER A 97 -11.88 -20.16 1.23
C SER A 97 -12.14 -18.92 0.35
N PRO A 98 -12.68 -19.06 -0.87
CA PRO A 98 -13.04 -17.92 -1.70
C PRO A 98 -13.97 -16.93 -0.99
N ALA A 99 -14.83 -17.42 -0.09
CA ALA A 99 -15.71 -16.61 0.74
C ALA A 99 -14.94 -15.69 1.71
N THR A 100 -13.83 -16.17 2.29
CA THR A 100 -12.95 -15.36 3.15
C THR A 100 -12.33 -14.21 2.38
N ILE A 101 -11.83 -14.47 1.17
CA ILE A 101 -11.22 -13.46 0.30
C ILE A 101 -12.26 -12.43 -0.12
N ALA A 102 -13.45 -12.89 -0.52
CA ALA A 102 -14.56 -12.02 -0.91
C ALA A 102 -14.97 -11.09 0.25
N PHE A 103 -15.15 -11.63 1.46
CA PHE A 103 -15.54 -10.83 2.62
C PHE A 103 -14.50 -9.78 3.00
N HIS A 104 -13.21 -10.15 3.09
CA HIS A 104 -12.14 -9.18 3.34
C HIS A 104 -12.04 -8.12 2.23
N GLY A 105 -12.33 -8.50 0.99
CA GLY A 105 -12.45 -7.62 -0.15
C GLY A 105 -13.59 -6.61 -0.02
N GLU A 106 -14.79 -7.06 0.37
CA GLU A 106 -15.96 -6.23 0.63
C GLU A 106 -15.69 -5.23 1.77
N VAL A 107 -15.09 -5.69 2.87
CA VAL A 107 -14.71 -4.84 3.99
C VAL A 107 -13.69 -3.78 3.56
N SER A 108 -12.67 -4.18 2.80
CA SER A 108 -11.67 -3.25 2.27
C SER A 108 -12.26 -2.24 1.30
N PHE A 109 -13.22 -2.66 0.47
CA PHE A 109 -13.95 -1.78 -0.44
C PHE A 109 -14.82 -0.78 0.32
N PHE A 110 -15.54 -1.24 1.34
CA PHE A 110 -16.36 -0.40 2.20
C PHE A 110 -15.51 0.66 2.91
N ILE A 111 -14.43 0.25 3.58
CA ILE A 111 -13.51 1.15 4.28
C ILE A 111 -12.92 2.17 3.29
N ARG A 112 -12.47 1.71 2.11
CA ARG A 112 -11.92 2.61 1.09
C ARG A 112 -12.92 3.67 0.64
N THR A 113 -14.14 3.25 0.32
CA THR A 113 -15.21 4.15 -0.11
C THR A 113 -15.57 5.13 1.00
N PHE A 114 -15.73 4.64 2.23
CA PHE A 114 -16.00 5.47 3.39
C PHE A 114 -14.95 6.58 3.57
N PHE A 115 -13.65 6.24 3.56
CA PHE A 115 -12.59 7.23 3.73
C PHE A 115 -12.51 8.23 2.57
N PHE A 116 -12.75 7.81 1.33
CA PHE A 116 -12.76 8.74 0.19
C PHE A 116 -13.93 9.71 0.27
N VAL A 117 -15.14 9.23 0.60
CA VAL A 117 -16.31 10.10 0.80
C VAL A 117 -16.12 11.02 2.00
N PHE A 118 -15.63 10.48 3.12
CA PHE A 118 -15.36 11.25 4.33
C PHE A 118 -14.33 12.37 4.09
N LEU A 119 -13.21 12.06 3.44
CA LEU A 119 -12.21 13.07 3.08
C LEU A 119 -12.82 14.11 2.13
N GLY A 120 -13.58 13.69 1.13
CA GLY A 120 -14.28 14.59 0.21
C GLY A 120 -15.27 15.52 0.91
N MET A 121 -15.94 15.06 1.97
CA MET A 121 -16.84 15.89 2.78
C MET A 121 -16.11 16.90 3.65
N LEU A 122 -14.92 16.57 4.16
CA LEU A 122 -14.14 17.46 5.03
C LEU A 122 -13.45 18.60 4.28
N VAL A 123 -13.12 18.37 3.00
CA VAL A 123 -12.34 19.30 2.19
C VAL A 123 -13.20 20.46 1.73
N THR A 124 -12.66 21.67 1.89
CA THR A 124 -13.29 22.87 1.34
C THR A 124 -12.29 23.60 0.47
N ILE A 125 -12.48 23.55 -0.84
CA ILE A 125 -11.64 24.31 -1.78
C ILE A 125 -12.15 25.76 -1.80
N SER A 126 -11.88 26.50 -0.73
CA SER A 126 -12.24 27.92 -0.64
C SER A 126 -11.14 28.84 -1.17
N ASN A 127 -9.88 28.39 -1.15
CA ASN A 127 -8.73 29.19 -1.57
C ASN A 127 -8.07 28.60 -2.83
N VAL A 128 -8.07 29.39 -3.91
CA VAL A 128 -7.41 29.04 -5.18
C VAL A 128 -5.90 28.83 -4.99
N GLU A 129 -5.29 29.54 -4.04
CA GLU A 129 -3.87 29.38 -3.70
C GLU A 129 -3.54 27.95 -3.24
N ILE A 130 -4.36 27.35 -2.38
CA ILE A 130 -4.16 25.98 -1.88
C ILE A 130 -4.27 24.98 -3.02
N LEU A 131 -5.19 25.22 -3.97
CA LEU A 131 -5.34 24.39 -5.15
C LEU A 131 -4.07 24.42 -6.02
N ILE A 132 -3.55 25.61 -6.32
CA ILE A 132 -2.32 25.78 -7.12
C ILE A 132 -1.14 25.12 -6.42
N VAL A 133 -0.95 25.39 -5.13
CA VAL A 133 0.13 24.79 -4.33
C VAL A 133 0.02 23.26 -4.31
N GLY A 134 -1.19 22.72 -4.12
CA GLY A 134 -1.43 21.28 -4.14
C GLY A 134 -1.09 20.62 -5.47
N ILE A 135 -1.41 21.28 -6.60
CA ILE A 135 -1.04 20.80 -7.95
C ILE A 135 0.47 20.81 -8.13
N ILE A 136 1.14 21.91 -7.78
CA ILE A 136 2.60 22.04 -7.87
C ILE A 136 3.29 20.97 -7.02
N LEU A 137 2.86 20.79 -5.77
CA LEU A 137 3.40 19.77 -4.88
C LEU A 137 3.12 18.35 -5.39
N GLY A 138 1.92 18.09 -5.91
CA GLY A 138 1.58 16.81 -6.54
C GLY A 138 2.52 16.46 -7.71
N ALA A 139 2.81 17.44 -8.56
CA ALA A 139 3.77 17.29 -9.66
C ALA A 139 5.22 17.13 -9.15
N LEU A 140 5.63 17.93 -8.15
CA LEU A 140 6.96 17.85 -7.56
C LEU A 140 7.22 16.49 -6.92
N LEU A 141 6.22 15.90 -6.27
CA LEU A 141 6.32 14.56 -5.69
C LEU A 141 6.57 13.46 -6.75
N LEU A 142 6.11 13.65 -7.99
CA LEU A 142 6.43 12.75 -9.09
C LEU A 142 7.86 12.95 -9.60
N ILE A 143 8.31 14.19 -9.70
CA ILE A 143 9.70 14.49 -10.06
C ILE A 143 10.65 13.88 -9.02
N ALA A 144 10.34 14.03 -7.73
CA ALA A 144 11.08 13.43 -6.63
C ALA A 144 11.14 11.90 -6.73
N ARG A 145 10.18 11.26 -7.39
CA ARG A 145 10.13 9.81 -7.60
C ARG A 145 11.06 9.32 -8.71
N ILE A 146 11.48 10.19 -9.64
CA ILE A 146 12.40 9.82 -10.73
C ILE A 146 13.71 9.26 -10.16
N ALA A 147 14.30 9.90 -9.15
CA ALA A 147 15.56 9.46 -8.56
C ALA A 147 15.49 8.04 -7.96
N PRO A 148 14.56 7.71 -7.01
CA PRO A 148 14.41 6.35 -6.49
C PRO A 148 14.14 5.30 -7.57
N THR A 149 13.27 5.61 -8.54
CA THR A 149 12.94 4.64 -9.60
C THR A 149 14.12 4.37 -10.52
N HIS A 150 14.93 5.40 -10.82
CA HIS A 150 16.14 5.22 -11.61
C HIS A 150 17.15 4.36 -10.85
N ILE A 151 17.42 4.67 -9.58
CA ILE A 151 18.33 3.92 -8.71
C ILE A 151 17.92 2.44 -8.63
N SER A 152 16.63 2.17 -8.37
CA SER A 152 16.12 0.79 -8.28
C SER A 152 16.21 0.03 -9.60
N SER A 153 16.26 0.73 -10.74
CA SER A 153 16.29 0.13 -12.08
C SER A 153 17.70 -0.07 -12.66
N ILE A 154 18.77 0.38 -11.99
CA ILE A 154 20.14 0.30 -12.53
C ILE A 154 20.59 -1.15 -12.80
N LYS A 155 20.13 -2.11 -11.99
CA LYS A 155 20.53 -3.53 -12.07
C LYS A 155 19.41 -4.47 -12.51
N THR A 156 18.43 -3.96 -13.25
CA THR A 156 17.26 -4.76 -13.66
C THR A 156 17.15 -4.77 -15.17
N ASP A 157 16.79 -5.91 -15.75
CA ASP A 157 16.56 -6.11 -17.19
C ASP A 157 15.23 -5.52 -17.66
N LEU A 158 14.85 -4.36 -17.12
CA LEU A 158 13.61 -3.67 -17.45
C LEU A 158 13.77 -2.84 -18.71
N THR A 159 12.81 -2.95 -19.62
CA THR A 159 12.66 -2.10 -20.79
C THR A 159 12.35 -0.64 -20.39
N LYS A 160 12.57 0.29 -21.31
CA LYS A 160 12.27 1.72 -21.07
C LYS A 160 10.79 1.96 -20.74
N GLU A 161 9.90 1.17 -21.34
CA GLU A 161 8.46 1.27 -21.12
C GLU A 161 8.04 0.71 -19.75
N GLU A 162 8.64 -0.40 -19.31
CA GLU A 162 8.43 -0.92 -17.95
C GLU A 162 8.93 0.07 -16.90
N LYS A 163 10.08 0.71 -17.11
CA LYS A 163 10.59 1.77 -16.21
C LYS A 163 9.62 2.95 -16.14
N LYS A 164 9.07 3.38 -17.29
CA LYS A 164 8.07 4.45 -17.35
C LYS A 164 6.75 4.05 -16.69
N PHE A 165 6.34 2.79 -16.81
CA PHE A 165 5.17 2.24 -16.12
C PHE A 165 5.39 2.26 -14.60
N ILE A 166 6.53 1.80 -14.10
CA ILE A 166 6.88 1.82 -12.67
C ILE A 166 6.95 3.24 -12.12
N LEU A 167 7.47 4.19 -12.91
CA LEU A 167 7.53 5.61 -12.54
C LEU A 167 6.13 6.20 -12.37
N THR A 168 5.20 5.87 -13.27
CA THR A 168 3.83 6.43 -13.28
C THR A 168 2.87 5.71 -12.33
N MET A 169 3.16 4.46 -11.93
CA MET A 169 2.44 3.68 -10.91
C MET A 169 2.78 4.17 -9.48
N ALA A 170 2.33 5.38 -9.17
CA ALA A 170 2.63 6.06 -7.90
C ALA A 170 1.44 6.80 -7.27
N PRO A 171 0.22 6.22 -7.24
CA PRO A 171 -0.92 6.94 -6.67
C PRO A 171 -0.69 7.15 -5.18
N ARG A 172 -1.03 8.34 -4.68
CA ARG A 172 -1.15 8.56 -3.24
C ARG A 172 -2.48 7.97 -2.78
N GLY A 173 -2.40 6.98 -1.89
CA GLY A 173 -3.55 6.19 -1.47
C GLY A 173 -4.23 6.73 -0.21
N LEU A 174 -5.11 5.88 0.33
CA LEU A 174 -5.90 6.12 1.54
C LEU A 174 -5.06 6.41 2.79
N ALA A 175 -3.85 5.85 2.90
CA ALA A 175 -2.98 6.14 4.03
C ALA A 175 -2.66 7.65 4.16
N ALA A 176 -2.43 8.34 3.04
CA ALA A 176 -2.19 9.78 3.05
C ALA A 176 -3.43 10.56 3.51
N ALA A 177 -4.61 10.13 3.06
CA ALA A 177 -5.89 10.72 3.47
C ALA A 177 -6.09 10.66 4.99
N VAL A 178 -5.85 9.49 5.59
CA VAL A 178 -6.02 9.30 7.04
C VAL A 178 -5.00 10.14 7.83
N LEU A 179 -3.73 10.13 7.41
CA LEU A 179 -2.67 10.88 8.08
C LEU A 179 -2.88 12.40 7.99
N ALA A 180 -3.50 12.90 6.92
CA ALA A 180 -3.80 14.33 6.76
C ALA A 180 -4.75 14.87 7.83
N GLN A 181 -5.53 14.00 8.47
CA GLN A 181 -6.45 14.38 9.53
C GLN A 181 -5.79 14.44 10.92
N LEU A 182 -4.63 13.79 11.11
CA LEU A 182 -3.96 13.76 12.41
C LEU A 182 -3.63 15.15 12.98
N PRO A 183 -3.11 16.13 12.21
CA PRO A 183 -2.88 17.48 12.71
C PRO A 183 -4.14 18.15 13.27
N ILE A 184 -5.30 17.86 12.68
CA ILE A 184 -6.60 18.39 13.14
C ILE A 184 -6.98 17.74 14.47
N PHE A 185 -6.79 16.41 14.60
CA PHE A 185 -7.02 15.70 15.86
C PHE A 185 -6.10 16.16 17.00
N TYR A 186 -4.86 16.54 16.69
CA TYR A 186 -3.93 17.10 17.66
C TYR A 186 -4.20 18.58 18.01
N GLY A 187 -5.21 19.22 17.41
CA GLY A 187 -5.60 20.58 17.72
C GLY A 187 -4.62 21.65 17.21
N ILE A 188 -3.84 21.35 16.17
CA ILE A 188 -2.85 22.29 15.62
C ILE A 188 -3.58 23.43 14.86
N ALA A 189 -3.14 24.67 15.06
CA ALA A 189 -3.68 25.83 14.34
C ALA A 189 -3.48 25.69 12.82
N ASN A 190 -4.46 26.14 12.02
CA ASN A 190 -4.46 26.01 10.56
C ASN A 190 -4.32 24.57 10.01
N ALA A 191 -4.58 23.55 10.84
CA ALA A 191 -4.48 22.14 10.43
C ALA A 191 -5.38 21.76 9.25
N LYS A 192 -6.47 22.51 9.02
CA LYS A 192 -7.38 22.31 7.89
C LYS A 192 -6.67 22.40 6.53
N MET A 193 -5.66 23.28 6.42
CA MET A 193 -4.87 23.44 5.20
C MET A 193 -4.19 22.12 4.78
N PHE A 194 -3.78 21.28 5.73
CA PHE A 194 -3.16 19.98 5.43
C PHE A 194 -4.16 19.03 4.77
N SER A 195 -5.39 18.95 5.27
CA SER A 195 -6.44 18.11 4.68
C SER A 195 -6.77 18.57 3.26
N ASP A 196 -6.98 19.88 3.06
CA ASP A 196 -7.29 20.46 1.76
C ASP A 196 -6.15 20.22 0.74
N LEU A 197 -4.90 20.41 1.16
CA LEU A 197 -3.72 20.22 0.32
C LEU A 197 -3.51 18.74 -0.05
N VAL A 198 -3.59 17.83 0.93
CA VAL A 198 -3.40 16.39 0.67
C VAL A 198 -4.50 15.84 -0.23
N PHE A 199 -5.73 16.33 -0.11
CA PHE A 199 -6.80 15.96 -1.03
C PHE A 199 -6.47 16.33 -2.48
N VAL A 200 -6.02 17.56 -2.73
CA VAL A 200 -5.59 17.99 -4.08
C VAL A 200 -4.44 17.12 -4.58
N ILE A 201 -3.45 16.82 -3.74
CA ILE A 201 -2.34 15.93 -4.10
C ILE A 201 -2.84 14.53 -4.48
N ILE A 202 -3.80 13.97 -3.74
CA ILE A 202 -4.36 12.64 -4.03
C ILE A 202 -5.03 12.66 -5.41
N ILE A 203 -5.91 13.62 -5.68
CA ILE A 203 -6.60 13.75 -6.98
C ILE A 203 -5.59 13.90 -8.12
N VAL A 204 -4.63 14.82 -7.99
CA VAL A 204 -3.60 15.06 -9.00
C VAL A 204 -2.75 13.80 -9.22
N SER A 205 -2.35 13.10 -8.17
CA SER A 205 -1.55 11.88 -8.28
C SER A 205 -2.30 10.75 -9.00
N ILE A 206 -3.61 10.60 -8.75
CA ILE A 206 -4.45 9.60 -9.40
C ILE A 206 -4.63 9.96 -10.88
N LEU A 207 -4.91 11.22 -11.20
CA LEU A 207 -5.04 11.69 -12.59
C LEU A 207 -3.75 11.47 -13.38
N ILE A 208 -2.60 11.83 -12.81
CA ILE A 208 -1.31 11.65 -13.48
C ILE A 208 -0.99 10.17 -13.66
N MET A 209 -1.29 9.31 -12.68
CA MET A 209 -1.15 7.86 -12.83
C MET A 209 -1.99 7.34 -14.00
N ILE A 210 -3.27 7.73 -14.10
CA ILE A 210 -4.16 7.28 -15.19
C ILE A 210 -3.58 7.66 -16.56
N ILE A 211 -3.15 8.93 -16.70
CA ILE A 211 -2.58 9.44 -17.95
C ILE A 211 -1.24 8.73 -18.26
N GLY A 212 -0.39 8.58 -17.25
CA GLY A 212 0.94 7.96 -17.36
C GLY A 212 0.86 6.49 -17.78
N VAL A 213 -0.01 5.71 -17.12
CA VAL A 213 -0.26 4.30 -17.45
C VAL A 213 -0.80 4.17 -18.87
N LYS A 214 -1.80 4.97 -19.26
CA LYS A 214 -2.33 4.97 -20.63
C LYS A 214 -1.26 5.29 -21.67
N ALA A 215 -0.35 6.23 -21.36
CA ALA A 215 0.75 6.58 -22.24
C ALA A 215 1.78 5.45 -22.39
N SER A 216 2.09 4.72 -21.32
CA SER A 216 2.97 3.54 -21.35
C SER A 216 2.39 2.40 -22.20
N PHE A 217 1.12 2.05 -22.03
CA PHE A 217 0.47 0.99 -22.83
C PHE A 217 0.38 1.32 -24.33
N LYS A 218 0.18 2.60 -24.67
CA LYS A 218 0.12 3.04 -26.07
C LYS A 218 1.47 2.92 -26.78
N HIS A 219 2.58 3.07 -26.06
CA HIS A 219 3.92 3.00 -26.64
C HIS A 219 4.34 1.56 -26.87
N ASP A 220 4.13 0.68 -25.89
CA ASP A 220 4.42 -0.76 -25.98
C ASP A 220 3.69 -1.43 -27.16
N ASN A 221 2.42 -1.08 -27.37
CA ASN A 221 1.66 -1.63 -28.50
C ASN A 221 2.18 -1.15 -29.88
N LYS A 222 2.69 0.08 -29.98
CA LYS A 222 3.29 0.60 -31.22
C LYS A 222 4.62 -0.07 -31.56
N GLU A 223 5.48 -0.26 -30.56
CA GLU A 223 6.79 -0.89 -30.73
C GLU A 223 6.66 -2.37 -31.14
N ASN A 224 5.71 -3.09 -30.54
CA ASN A 224 5.40 -4.47 -30.90
C ASN A 224 4.89 -4.61 -32.35
N ILE A 225 3.97 -3.73 -32.79
CA ILE A 225 3.46 -3.74 -34.17
C ILE A 225 4.59 -3.48 -35.18
N GLN A 226 5.49 -2.53 -34.87
CA GLN A 226 6.59 -2.17 -35.76
C GLN A 226 7.65 -3.28 -35.87
N ASN A 227 7.92 -3.99 -34.76
CA ASN A 227 8.81 -5.16 -34.76
C ASN A 227 8.24 -6.32 -35.57
N ILE A 228 6.92 -6.58 -35.50
CA ILE A 228 6.26 -7.61 -36.30
C ILE A 228 6.33 -7.26 -37.80
N GLN A 229 6.06 -5.99 -38.17
CA GLN A 229 6.16 -5.53 -39.56
C GLN A 229 7.59 -5.61 -40.12
N ASN A 230 8.60 -5.22 -39.32
CA ASN A 230 10.00 -5.35 -39.73
C ASN A 230 10.41 -6.81 -39.93
N LYS A 231 9.95 -7.73 -39.07
CA LYS A 231 10.22 -9.16 -39.19
C LYS A 231 9.54 -9.77 -40.43
N GLN A 232 8.32 -9.35 -40.75
CA GLN A 232 7.62 -9.76 -41.97
C GLN A 232 8.34 -9.25 -43.23
N ASN A 233 8.76 -7.99 -43.26
CA ASN A 233 9.49 -7.39 -44.39
C ASN A 233 10.86 -8.05 -44.64
N LEU A 234 11.51 -8.61 -43.62
CA LEU A 234 12.75 -9.37 -43.76
C LEU A 234 12.51 -10.76 -44.41
N ILE A 235 11.37 -11.39 -44.14
CA ILE A 235 11.01 -12.70 -44.70
C ILE A 235 10.60 -12.59 -46.17
N THR A 236 9.98 -11.47 -46.58
CA THR A 236 9.53 -11.25 -47.97
C THR A 236 10.67 -10.83 -48.92
N LYS A 237 11.87 -10.55 -48.40
CA LYS A 237 13.05 -10.15 -49.20
C LYS A 237 14.02 -11.29 -49.51
N ILE A 238 13.70 -12.52 -49.10
CA ILE A 238 14.42 -13.77 -49.41
C ILE A 238 13.61 -14.52 -50.48
#